data_AF-A0A2N3AK33-F1
#
_entry.id   AF-A0A2N3AK33-F1
#
_cell.length_a   1.000
_cell.length_b   1.000
_cell.length_c   1.000
_cell.angle_alpha   90.00
_cell.angle_beta   90.00
_cell.angle_gamma   90.00
#
_symmetry.space_group_name_H-M   'P 1'
#
loop_
_entity.id
_entity.type
_entity.pdbx_description
1 polymer ?
#
loop_
_entity_poly.entity_id
_entity_poly.type
_entity_poly.pdbx_seq_one_letter_code
_entity_poly.pdbx_strand_id
1 'polypeptide(L)'
;TIKAFNFSEKYRIPVILLLDEVIAHMREKVEIPAPEDIEVINRKKPTVPPEEYLPFKPDEDGVPPMANFGEGYRYHITGLIHNYKGLPTSNSQEIDAFIRRLHNKIQKNIKDIIIYEKYFLDDAKIALIAYGSVARAAERTVKLAREEGLKVGLLKLLTIWPFCFEEVNGLAQQVDLIIVPEMNLGQMVLEV
;
A
#
# COMPACT_ATOMS: atom_id res chain seq x y z
N THR A 1 -8.91 -6.92 2.21
CA THR A 1 -8.76 -7.88 1.09
C THR A 1 -9.11 -7.29 -0.27
N ILE A 2 -10.32 -6.76 -0.49
CA ILE A 2 -10.73 -6.17 -1.79
C ILE A 2 -9.72 -5.14 -2.32
N LYS A 3 -9.33 -4.17 -1.47
CA LYS A 3 -8.31 -3.16 -1.83
C LYS A 3 -6.98 -3.79 -2.28
N ALA A 4 -6.55 -4.90 -1.69
CA ALA A 4 -5.30 -5.56 -2.07
C ALA A 4 -5.38 -6.14 -3.50
N PHE A 5 -6.51 -6.76 -3.85
CA PHE A 5 -6.77 -7.19 -5.23
C PHE A 5 -6.82 -6.00 -6.19
N ASN A 6 -7.59 -4.96 -5.86
CA ASN A 6 -7.67 -3.74 -6.68
C ASN A 6 -6.29 -3.10 -6.90
N PHE A 7 -5.45 -3.00 -5.87
CA PHE A 7 -4.08 -2.47 -6.02
C PHE A 7 -3.19 -3.38 -6.86
N SER A 8 -3.33 -4.71 -6.73
CA SER A 8 -2.56 -5.66 -7.56
C SER A 8 -2.89 -5.52 -9.05
N GLU A 9 -4.17 -5.31 -9.38
CA GLU A 9 -4.67 -5.07 -10.74
C GLU A 9 -4.30 -3.67 -11.25
N LYS A 10 -4.56 -2.63 -10.45
CA LYS A 10 -4.30 -1.22 -10.79
C LYS A 10 -2.82 -0.96 -11.03
N TYR A 11 -1.94 -1.47 -10.16
CA TYR A 11 -0.51 -1.18 -10.21
C TYR A 11 0.32 -2.29 -10.84
N ARG A 12 -0.28 -3.44 -11.20
CA ARG A 12 0.44 -4.59 -11.76
C ARG A 12 1.68 -4.93 -10.92
N ILE A 13 1.46 -5.13 -9.62
CA ILE A 13 2.47 -5.54 -8.64
C ILE A 13 1.92 -6.61 -7.69
N PRO A 14 2.79 -7.41 -7.09
CA PRO A 14 2.41 -8.19 -5.91
C PRO A 14 1.96 -7.24 -4.79
N VAL A 15 0.83 -7.55 -4.17
CA VAL A 15 0.35 -6.89 -2.96
C VAL A 15 0.28 -7.93 -1.87
N ILE A 16 0.97 -7.68 -0.76
CA ILE A 16 1.00 -8.60 0.38
C ILE A 16 0.00 -8.09 1.41
N LEU A 17 -1.02 -8.91 1.68
CA LEU A 17 -1.92 -8.68 2.80
C LEU A 17 -1.36 -9.39 4.03
N LEU A 18 -0.85 -8.61 4.98
CA LEU A 18 -0.34 -9.14 6.24
C LEU A 18 -1.49 -9.30 7.24
N LEU A 19 -1.66 -10.53 7.70
CA LEU A 19 -2.58 -10.90 8.76
C LEU A 19 -1.76 -11.51 9.90
N ASP A 20 -2.29 -11.42 11.12
CA ASP A 20 -1.74 -12.10 12.28
C ASP A 20 -2.71 -13.15 12.81
N GLU A 21 -2.18 -14.11 13.58
CA GLU A 21 -2.94 -15.23 14.12
C GLU A 21 -4.08 -14.77 15.04
N VAL A 22 -3.88 -13.66 15.77
CA VAL A 22 -4.89 -13.10 16.66
C VAL A 22 -6.10 -12.66 15.84
N ILE A 23 -5.91 -11.87 14.79
CA ILE A 23 -7.00 -11.48 13.87
C ILE A 23 -7.64 -12.71 13.22
N ALA A 24 -6.84 -13.70 12.83
CA ALA A 24 -7.35 -14.90 12.15
C ALA A 24 -8.26 -15.77 13.04
N HIS A 25 -8.03 -15.79 14.35
CA HIS A 25 -8.82 -16.57 15.31
C HIS A 25 -9.94 -15.78 15.99
N MET A 26 -9.91 -14.46 15.91
CA MET A 26 -10.95 -13.60 16.45
C MET A 26 -12.29 -13.81 15.75
N ARG A 27 -13.37 -13.71 16.53
CA ARG A 27 -14.75 -13.71 16.03
C ARG A 27 -15.42 -12.43 16.47
N GLU A 28 -16.01 -11.72 15.51
CA GLU A 28 -16.79 -10.52 15.78
C GLU A 28 -17.94 -10.40 14.79
N LYS A 29 -18.93 -9.57 15.15
CA LYS A 29 -19.97 -9.20 14.20
C LYS A 29 -19.32 -8.33 13.12
N VAL A 30 -19.45 -8.76 11.88
CA VAL A 30 -19.01 -7.99 10.71
C VAL A 30 -20.22 -7.56 9.90
N GLU A 31 -20.13 -6.38 9.31
CA GLU A 31 -21.07 -5.91 8.30
C GLU A 31 -20.43 -6.16 6.94
N ILE A 32 -21.05 -7.05 6.16
CA ILE A 32 -20.59 -7.36 4.81
C ILE A 32 -21.28 -6.37 3.87
N PRO A 33 -20.52 -5.56 3.11
CA PRO A 33 -21.10 -4.62 2.16
C PRO A 33 -21.87 -5.38 1.07
N ALA A 34 -22.89 -4.75 0.47
CA ALA A 34 -23.57 -5.33 -0.67
C ALA A 34 -22.62 -5.40 -1.87
N PRO A 35 -22.79 -6.37 -2.80
CA PRO A 35 -21.92 -6.49 -3.97
C PRO A 35 -21.83 -5.21 -4.80
N GLU A 36 -22.90 -4.42 -4.86
CA GLU A 36 -22.95 -3.15 -5.61
C GLU A 36 -22.09 -2.05 -4.97
N ASP A 37 -21.84 -2.13 -3.66
CA ASP A 37 -21.00 -1.18 -2.91
C ASP A 37 -19.50 -1.52 -3.00
N ILE A 38 -19.17 -2.67 -3.60
CA ILE A 38 -17.79 -3.12 -3.74
C ILE A 38 -17.18 -2.53 -5.02
N GLU A 39 -16.25 -1.59 -4.85
CA GLU A 39 -15.42 -1.12 -5.95
C GLU A 39 -14.51 -2.26 -6.46
N VAL A 40 -14.58 -2.55 -7.76
CA VAL A 40 -13.72 -3.53 -8.43
C VAL A 40 -12.91 -2.85 -9.51
N ILE A 41 -11.58 -2.89 -9.37
CA ILE A 41 -10.64 -2.32 -10.35
C ILE A 41 -10.06 -3.46 -11.19
N ASN A 42 -10.29 -3.40 -12.50
CA ASN A 42 -9.70 -4.32 -13.46
C ASN A 42 -8.40 -3.75 -14.04
N ARG A 43 -7.42 -4.62 -14.33
CA ARG A 43 -6.19 -4.21 -15.01
C ARG A 43 -6.46 -3.54 -16.36
N LYS A 44 -5.58 -2.60 -16.71
CA LYS A 44 -5.59 -1.95 -18.03
C LYS A 44 -5.30 -2.96 -19.13
N LYS A 45 -6.09 -2.88 -20.20
CA LYS A 45 -5.93 -3.67 -21.43
C LYS A 45 -5.28 -2.86 -22.53
N PRO A 46 -4.50 -3.48 -23.43
CA PRO A 46 -3.99 -2.79 -24.61
C PRO A 46 -5.15 -2.30 -25.49
N THR A 47 -5.01 -1.08 -26.01
CA THR A 47 -5.95 -0.46 -26.96
C THR A 47 -5.40 -0.41 -28.38
N VAL A 48 -4.15 -0.85 -28.57
CA VAL A 48 -3.45 -0.87 -29.85
C VAL A 48 -3.57 -2.23 -30.53
N PRO A 49 -3.37 -2.31 -31.86
CA PRO A 49 -3.26 -3.57 -32.58
C PRO A 49 -2.11 -4.46 -32.05
N PRO A 50 -2.20 -5.80 -32.17
CA PRO A 50 -1.16 -6.73 -31.70
C PRO A 50 0.26 -6.43 -32.20
N GLU A 51 0.39 -5.85 -33.39
CA GLU A 51 1.65 -5.53 -34.05
C GLU A 51 2.40 -4.36 -33.39
N GLU A 52 1.65 -3.46 -32.74
CA GLU A 52 2.17 -2.27 -32.05
C GLU A 52 2.30 -2.46 -30.54
N TYR A 53 1.89 -3.62 -30.03
CA TYR A 53 1.82 -3.88 -28.60
C TYR A 53 3.21 -3.96 -27.97
N LEU A 54 3.45 -3.07 -26.99
CA LEU A 54 4.67 -3.03 -26.18
C LEU A 54 4.30 -3.35 -24.71
N PRO A 55 4.43 -4.61 -24.26
CA PRO A 55 3.90 -5.12 -22.98
C PRO A 55 4.45 -4.45 -21.72
N PHE A 56 5.55 -3.72 -21.82
CA PHE A 56 6.19 -3.04 -20.69
C PHE A 56 6.37 -1.53 -20.90
N LYS A 57 5.86 -0.98 -22.01
CA LYS A 57 5.82 0.47 -22.21
C LYS A 57 4.72 1.06 -21.31
N PRO A 58 5.06 1.92 -20.33
CA PRO A 58 4.07 2.47 -19.41
C PRO A 58 3.24 3.57 -20.06
N ASP A 59 2.04 3.79 -19.52
CA ASP A 59 1.30 5.06 -19.71
C ASP A 59 1.83 6.12 -18.72
N GLU A 60 1.19 7.29 -18.66
CA GLU A 60 1.59 8.40 -17.78
C GLU A 60 1.65 8.03 -16.30
N ASP A 61 0.81 7.10 -15.87
CA ASP A 61 0.75 6.56 -14.50
C ASP A 61 1.90 5.60 -14.16
N GLY A 62 2.75 5.24 -15.12
CA GLY A 62 3.86 4.31 -14.94
C GLY A 62 3.47 2.83 -15.02
N VAL A 63 2.18 2.51 -15.24
CA VAL A 63 1.65 1.16 -15.33
C VAL A 63 1.45 0.77 -16.80
N PRO A 64 2.15 -0.23 -17.34
CA PRO A 64 1.91 -0.70 -18.70
C PRO A 64 0.62 -1.53 -18.81
N PRO A 65 -0.23 -1.30 -19.83
CA PRO A 65 -1.36 -2.18 -20.14
C PRO A 65 -0.92 -3.63 -20.34
N MET A 66 -1.78 -4.57 -19.96
CA MET A 66 -1.47 -6.00 -20.00
C MET A 66 -2.56 -6.79 -20.73
N ALA A 67 -2.20 -7.38 -21.86
CA ALA A 67 -3.03 -8.36 -22.54
C ALA A 67 -3.22 -9.63 -21.69
N ASN A 68 -4.34 -10.34 -21.85
CA ASN A 68 -4.40 -11.73 -21.37
C ASN A 68 -3.80 -12.66 -22.42
N PHE A 69 -3.34 -13.83 -21.96
CA PHE A 69 -3.03 -14.93 -22.85
C PHE A 69 -4.29 -15.36 -23.62
N GLY A 70 -4.13 -15.61 -24.92
CA GLY A 70 -5.22 -16.03 -25.80
C GLY A 70 -5.99 -14.90 -26.50
N GLU A 71 -5.73 -13.63 -26.18
CA GLU A 71 -6.40 -12.47 -26.80
C GLU A 71 -5.70 -11.98 -28.10
N GLY A 72 -4.83 -12.78 -28.70
CA GLY A 72 -4.12 -12.45 -29.95
C GLY A 72 -2.84 -11.62 -29.79
N TYR A 73 -2.57 -11.07 -28.61
CA TYR A 73 -1.32 -10.38 -28.30
C TYR A 73 -0.20 -11.36 -27.97
N ARG A 74 0.96 -11.21 -28.63
CA ARG A 74 2.15 -12.04 -28.42
C ARG A 74 3.24 -11.24 -27.74
N TYR A 75 3.75 -11.74 -26.62
CA TYR A 75 4.80 -11.07 -25.86
C TYR A 75 5.56 -12.06 -24.96
N HIS A 76 6.76 -11.66 -24.55
CA HIS A 76 7.61 -12.42 -23.65
C HIS A 76 7.49 -11.89 -22.22
N ILE A 77 7.55 -12.80 -21.25
CA ILE A 77 7.70 -12.49 -19.83
C ILE A 77 9.02 -13.13 -19.37
N THR A 78 9.84 -12.35 -18.68
CA THR A 78 11.14 -12.79 -18.17
C THR A 78 11.43 -12.11 -16.83
N GLY A 79 12.21 -12.78 -15.98
CA GLY A 79 12.76 -12.21 -14.75
C GLY A 79 14.02 -11.38 -14.96
N LEU A 80 14.59 -11.38 -16.18
CA LEU A 80 15.76 -10.55 -16.52
C LEU A 80 15.34 -9.09 -16.73
N ILE A 81 16.29 -8.15 -16.63
CA ILE A 81 16.05 -6.79 -17.10
C ILE A 81 15.78 -6.82 -18.61
N HIS A 82 14.72 -6.13 -19.03
CA HIS A 82 14.22 -6.17 -20.40
C HIS A 82 13.73 -4.81 -20.87
N ASN A 83 13.78 -4.61 -22.18
CA ASN A 83 13.21 -3.44 -22.83
C ASN A 83 11.67 -3.53 -22.90
N TYR A 84 11.02 -2.54 -23.52
CA TYR A 84 9.56 -2.47 -23.60
C TYR A 84 8.88 -3.62 -24.36
N LYS A 85 9.64 -4.39 -25.16
CA LYS A 85 9.16 -5.59 -25.87
C LYS A 85 9.23 -6.86 -25.02
N GLY A 86 9.84 -6.80 -23.83
CA GLY A 86 10.07 -7.99 -22.99
C GLY A 86 11.32 -8.79 -23.36
N LEU A 87 12.20 -8.21 -24.19
CA LEU A 87 13.45 -8.83 -24.59
C LEU A 87 14.56 -8.42 -23.61
N PRO A 88 15.37 -9.38 -23.12
CA PRO A 88 16.49 -9.07 -22.23
C PRO A 88 17.42 -8.01 -22.82
N THR A 89 17.93 -7.12 -21.98
CA THR A 89 18.82 -6.03 -22.40
C THR A 89 19.97 -5.81 -21.42
N SER A 90 21.12 -5.41 -21.95
CA SER A 90 22.29 -4.95 -21.20
C SER A 90 22.55 -3.45 -21.39
N ASN A 91 21.66 -2.74 -22.10
CA ASN A 91 21.79 -1.30 -22.32
C ASN A 91 21.51 -0.52 -21.02
N SER A 92 22.48 0.30 -20.59
CA SER A 92 22.40 1.04 -19.32
C SER A 92 21.23 2.02 -19.24
N GLN A 93 20.86 2.67 -20.34
CA GLN A 93 19.76 3.63 -20.38
C GLN A 93 18.40 2.92 -20.26
N GLU A 94 18.25 1.79 -20.94
CA GLU A 94 17.04 0.96 -20.80
C GLU A 94 16.91 0.38 -19.39
N ILE A 95 18.04 -0.04 -18.79
CA ILE A 95 18.08 -0.54 -17.40
C ILE A 95 17.67 0.57 -16.41
N ASP A 96 18.24 1.77 -16.50
CA ASP A 96 17.90 2.89 -15.63
C ASP A 96 16.42 3.26 -15.75
N ALA A 97 15.91 3.40 -16.99
CA ALA A 97 14.51 3.69 -17.26
C ALA A 97 13.58 2.60 -16.68
N PHE A 98 13.95 1.32 -16.84
CA PHE A 98 13.19 0.19 -16.29
C PHE A 98 13.09 0.26 -14.76
N ILE A 99 14.23 0.42 -14.07
CA ILE A 99 14.28 0.47 -12.60
C ILE A 99 13.52 1.67 -12.07
N ARG A 100 13.74 2.87 -12.65
CA ARG A 100 13.03 4.09 -12.25
C ARG A 100 11.54 3.97 -12.46
N ARG A 101 11.08 3.39 -13.58
CA ARG A 101 9.65 3.15 -13.82
C ARG A 101 9.02 2.30 -12.73
N LEU A 102 9.67 1.18 -12.35
CA LEU A 102 9.14 0.30 -11.29
C LEU A 102 8.99 1.01 -9.95
N HIS A 103 9.97 1.83 -9.57
CA HIS A 103 9.91 2.62 -8.33
C HIS A 103 8.89 3.76 -8.43
N ASN A 104 8.94 4.55 -9.51
CA ASN A 104 8.07 5.70 -9.71
C ASN A 104 6.59 5.31 -9.78
N LYS A 105 6.27 4.11 -10.26
CA LYS A 105 4.92 3.55 -10.23
C LYS A 105 4.31 3.53 -8.82
N ILE A 106 5.14 3.31 -7.81
CA ILE A 106 4.72 3.33 -6.40
C ILE A 106 4.83 4.75 -5.83
N GLN A 107 5.98 5.40 -6.02
CA GLN A 107 6.25 6.73 -5.43
C GLN A 107 5.26 7.81 -5.90
N LYS A 108 4.91 7.83 -7.19
CA LYS A 108 3.95 8.80 -7.72
C LYS A 108 2.51 8.56 -7.25
N ASN A 109 2.22 7.36 -6.74
CA ASN A 109 0.89 6.94 -6.33
C ASN A 109 0.80 6.72 -4.81
N ILE A 110 1.78 7.20 -4.03
CA ILE A 110 1.83 7.02 -2.58
C ILE A 110 0.55 7.49 -1.90
N LYS A 111 -0.03 8.63 -2.33
CA LYS A 111 -1.26 9.17 -1.74
C LYS A 111 -2.50 8.30 -1.95
N ASP A 112 -2.50 7.47 -2.99
CA ASP A 112 -3.57 6.50 -3.25
C ASP A 112 -3.33 5.18 -2.47
N ILE A 113 -2.05 4.79 -2.30
CA ILE A 113 -1.66 3.50 -1.71
C ILE A 113 -1.64 3.57 -0.18
N ILE A 114 -1.20 4.70 0.39
CA ILE A 114 -1.08 4.88 1.83
C ILE A 114 -2.47 5.04 2.43
N ILE A 115 -2.81 4.12 3.31
CA ILE A 115 -4.09 4.11 4.03
C ILE A 115 -3.75 4.06 5.52
N TYR A 116 -4.32 5.00 6.26
CA TYR A 116 -4.25 5.08 7.71
C TYR A 116 -5.57 5.63 8.24
N GLU A 117 -5.80 5.44 9.53
CA GLU A 117 -6.91 5.99 10.28
C GLU A 117 -6.37 6.85 11.42
N LYS A 118 -7.03 7.98 11.69
CA LYS A 118 -6.66 8.92 12.76
C LYS A 118 -7.73 8.88 13.85
N TYR A 119 -7.31 8.76 15.10
CA TYR A 119 -8.20 8.75 16.26
C TYR A 119 -7.71 9.74 17.31
N PHE A 120 -8.55 10.72 17.67
CA PHE A 120 -8.23 11.73 18.70
C PHE A 120 -6.85 12.39 18.52
N LEU A 121 -6.42 12.65 17.28
CA LEU A 121 -5.10 13.24 17.01
C LEU A 121 -5.11 14.77 17.02
N ASP A 122 -6.24 15.44 16.78
CA ASP A 122 -6.27 16.90 16.58
C ASP A 122 -5.75 17.70 17.79
N ASP A 123 -5.97 17.21 19.01
CA ASP A 123 -5.51 17.85 20.26
C ASP A 123 -4.49 17.01 21.03
N ALA A 124 -4.00 15.91 20.45
CA ALA A 124 -3.11 14.97 21.13
C ALA A 124 -1.79 15.61 21.55
N LYS A 125 -1.30 15.18 22.72
CA LYS A 125 0.04 15.42 23.26
C LYS A 125 0.90 14.16 23.29
N ILE A 126 0.27 12.98 23.28
CA ILE A 126 0.94 11.70 23.10
C ILE A 126 0.27 11.01 21.91
N ALA A 127 1.07 10.49 20.98
CA ALA A 127 0.57 9.68 19.89
C ALA A 127 1.00 8.22 20.03
N LEU A 128 0.06 7.33 19.79
CA LEU A 128 0.33 5.93 19.50
C LEU A 128 0.40 5.75 17.98
N ILE A 129 1.39 5.01 17.48
CA ILE A 129 1.42 4.54 16.09
C ILE A 129 1.39 3.03 16.10
N ALA A 130 0.34 2.43 15.57
CA ALA A 130 0.13 0.98 15.67
C ALA A 130 -0.49 0.39 14.40
N TYR A 131 -0.31 -0.91 14.21
CA TYR A 131 -0.81 -1.68 13.07
C TYR A 131 -1.20 -3.09 13.51
N GLY A 132 -1.85 -3.85 12.63
CA GLY A 132 -2.31 -5.22 12.90
C GLY A 132 -3.22 -5.31 14.13
N SER A 133 -3.20 -6.45 14.81
CA SER A 133 -3.97 -6.66 16.05
C SER A 133 -3.64 -5.68 17.18
N VAL A 134 -2.40 -5.18 17.25
CA VAL A 134 -1.98 -4.22 18.30
C VAL A 134 -2.74 -2.90 18.20
N ALA A 135 -3.11 -2.47 16.98
CA ALA A 135 -3.88 -1.25 16.78
C ALA A 135 -5.22 -1.25 17.52
N ARG A 136 -5.85 -2.43 17.69
CA ARG A 136 -7.11 -2.54 18.44
C ARG A 136 -6.91 -2.30 19.94
N ALA A 137 -5.83 -2.84 20.51
CA ALA A 137 -5.46 -2.58 21.90
C ALA A 137 -5.10 -1.10 22.10
N ALA A 138 -4.33 -0.53 21.17
CA ALA A 138 -3.98 0.90 21.18
C ALA A 138 -5.23 1.80 21.15
N GLU A 139 -6.23 1.50 20.31
CA GLU A 139 -7.48 2.26 20.27
C GLU A 139 -8.24 2.22 21.60
N ARG A 140 -8.28 1.06 22.28
CA ARG A 140 -8.87 0.95 23.62
C ARG A 140 -8.08 1.76 24.65
N THR A 141 -6.75 1.70 24.59
CA THR A 141 -5.86 2.49 25.46
C THR A 141 -6.09 3.99 25.29
N VAL A 142 -6.26 4.48 24.05
CA VAL A 142 -6.59 5.90 23.80
C VAL A 142 -7.89 6.28 24.52
N LYS A 143 -8.95 5.48 24.41
CA LYS A 143 -10.24 5.76 25.08
C LYS A 143 -10.09 5.84 26.59
N LEU A 144 -9.42 4.87 27.21
CA LEU A 144 -9.19 4.84 28.66
C LEU A 144 -8.33 6.01 29.14
N ALA A 145 -7.23 6.32 28.45
CA ALA A 145 -6.37 7.44 28.79
C ALA A 145 -7.11 8.79 28.67
N ARG A 146 -7.99 8.93 27.68
CA ARG A 146 -8.84 10.11 27.50
C ARG A 146 -9.87 10.25 28.63
N GLU A 147 -10.45 9.16 29.12
CA GLU A 147 -11.34 9.16 30.30
C GLU A 147 -10.60 9.65 31.56
N GLU A 148 -9.29 9.40 31.66
CA GLU A 148 -8.42 9.91 32.72
C GLU A 148 -7.91 11.36 32.47
N GLY A 149 -8.36 12.01 31.39
CA GLY A 149 -7.98 13.38 31.05
C GLY A 149 -6.66 13.55 30.30
N LEU A 150 -6.01 12.44 29.88
CA LEU A 150 -4.79 12.48 29.09
C LEU A 150 -5.09 12.71 27.61
N LYS A 151 -4.31 13.59 26.96
CA LYS A 151 -4.46 13.90 25.54
C LYS A 151 -3.71 12.90 24.66
N VAL A 152 -4.20 11.66 24.60
CA VAL A 152 -3.61 10.60 23.78
C VAL A 152 -4.37 10.45 22.46
N GLY A 153 -3.68 10.28 21.34
CA GLY A 153 -4.28 9.93 20.06
C GLY A 153 -3.61 8.72 19.42
N LEU A 154 -4.18 8.21 18.33
CA LEU A 154 -3.69 7.05 17.60
C LEU A 154 -3.66 7.32 16.09
N LEU A 155 -2.51 7.08 15.48
CA LEU A 155 -2.35 6.87 14.05
C LEU A 155 -2.31 5.37 13.78
N LYS A 156 -3.40 4.82 13.24
CA LYS A 156 -3.52 3.41 12.91
C LYS A 156 -3.10 3.20 11.46
N LEU A 157 -2.06 2.41 11.24
CA LEU A 157 -1.57 2.11 9.90
C LEU A 157 -2.32 0.91 9.33
N LEU A 158 -2.86 1.06 8.12
CA LEU A 158 -3.44 -0.04 7.33
C LEU A 158 -2.48 -0.45 6.20
N THR A 159 -1.74 0.51 5.67
CA THR A 159 -0.59 0.30 4.79
C THR A 159 0.68 0.49 5.63
N ILE A 160 1.52 -0.54 5.71
CA ILE A 160 2.83 -0.45 6.39
C ILE A 160 3.97 -0.14 5.41
N TRP A 161 3.81 -0.48 4.13
CA TRP A 161 4.72 -0.10 3.06
C TRP A 161 3.91 0.22 1.78
N PRO A 162 4.18 1.35 1.10
CA PRO A 162 5.10 2.43 1.50
C PRO A 162 4.69 3.12 2.81
N PHE A 163 5.67 3.66 3.53
CA PHE A 163 5.45 4.29 4.84
C PHE A 163 4.98 5.74 4.71
N CYS A 164 4.13 6.17 5.64
CA CYS A 164 3.45 7.47 5.68
C CYS A 164 4.31 8.56 6.33
N PHE A 165 5.47 8.84 5.73
CA PHE A 165 6.43 9.81 6.27
C PHE A 165 5.85 11.21 6.45
N GLU A 166 5.00 11.69 5.53
CA GLU A 166 4.41 13.04 5.62
C GLU A 166 3.56 13.17 6.89
N GLU A 167 2.73 12.17 7.17
CA GLU A 167 1.83 12.14 8.32
C GLU A 167 2.57 11.97 9.64
N VAL A 168 3.58 11.10 9.68
CA VAL A 168 4.37 10.86 10.88
C VAL A 168 5.24 12.07 11.22
N ASN A 169 5.86 12.72 10.22
CA ASN A 169 6.60 13.96 10.43
C ASN A 169 5.69 15.09 10.93
N GLY A 170 4.50 15.25 10.35
CA GLY A 170 3.52 16.24 10.83
C GLY A 170 3.09 15.95 12.27
N LEU A 171 2.90 14.67 12.62
CA LEU A 171 2.54 14.26 13.97
C LEU A 171 3.66 14.53 14.97
N ALA A 172 4.91 14.23 14.63
CA ALA A 172 6.09 14.48 15.46
C ALA A 172 6.31 15.98 15.79
N GLN A 173 5.84 16.88 14.93
CA GLN A 173 5.85 18.33 15.21
C GLN A 173 4.75 18.77 16.18
N GLN A 174 3.71 17.95 16.38
CA GLN A 174 2.51 18.30 17.15
C GLN A 174 2.53 17.72 18.57
N VAL A 175 3.04 16.51 18.75
CA VAL A 175 2.99 15.75 20.01
C VAL A 175 4.33 15.79 20.74
N ASP A 176 4.27 15.61 22.06
CA ASP A 176 5.45 15.61 22.93
C ASP A 176 6.11 14.22 23.00
N LEU A 177 5.36 13.15 22.70
CA LEU A 177 5.80 11.76 22.75
C LEU A 177 5.08 10.91 21.69
N ILE A 178 5.85 10.11 20.96
CA ILE A 178 5.34 9.04 20.10
C ILE A 178 5.70 7.69 20.73
N ILE A 179 4.73 6.80 20.82
CA ILE A 179 4.90 5.42 21.27
C ILE A 179 4.47 4.50 20.13
N VAL A 180 5.32 3.54 19.78
CA VAL A 180 5.05 2.57 18.72
C VAL A 180 4.87 1.18 19.35
N PRO A 181 3.65 0.84 19.82
CA PRO A 181 3.41 -0.50 20.33
C PRO A 181 3.36 -1.50 19.15
N GLU A 182 4.24 -2.49 19.20
CA GLU A 182 4.29 -3.58 18.23
C GLU A 182 4.70 -4.92 18.87
N MET A 183 4.21 -6.04 18.31
CA MET A 183 4.52 -7.40 18.80
C MET A 183 5.72 -7.99 18.04
N ASN A 184 6.82 -7.25 18.02
CA ASN A 184 8.11 -7.68 17.48
C ASN A 184 9.24 -6.91 18.22
N LEU A 185 10.49 -7.07 17.79
CA LEU A 185 11.66 -6.46 18.46
C LEU A 185 12.01 -5.04 17.96
N GLY A 186 11.09 -4.36 17.30
CA GLY A 186 11.31 -3.10 16.64
C GLY A 186 11.39 -3.28 15.13
N GLN A 187 10.37 -2.84 14.42
CA GLN A 187 10.34 -2.74 12.95
C GLN A 187 9.75 -1.40 12.56
N MET A 188 8.50 -1.13 12.93
CA MET A 188 7.88 0.15 12.60
C MET A 188 8.49 1.30 13.38
N VAL A 189 8.99 1.06 14.59
CA VAL A 189 9.71 2.08 15.36
C VAL A 189 10.97 2.59 14.66
N LEU A 190 11.55 1.83 13.73
CA LEU A 190 12.73 2.25 12.98
C LEU A 190 12.40 3.15 11.77
N GLU A 191 11.12 3.18 11.37
CA GLU A 191 10.61 4.07 10.31
C GLU A 191 10.08 5.40 10.87
N VAL A 192 9.74 5.44 12.17
CA VAL A 192 9.16 6.57 12.93
C VAL A 192 10.26 7.46 13.51
#